data_AF-A0A0K8Q955-F1
#
_entry.id   AF-A0A0K8Q955-F1
#
_cell.length_a   1.000
_cell.length_b   1.000
_cell.length_c   1.000
_cell.angle_alpha   90.00
_cell.angle_beta   90.00
_cell.angle_gamma   90.00
#
_symmetry.space_group_name_H-M   'P 1'
#
loop_
_entity.id
_entity.type
_entity.pdbx_description
1 polymer ?
#
loop_
_entity_poly.entity_id
_entity_poly.type
_entity_poly.pdbx_seq_one_letter_code
_entity_poly.pdbx_strand_id
1 'polypeptide(L)'
;MQSSGGMVPIKEAAKRPVTLMMSGPVGGLIGGMWAGRQSGFDNVVTLDIGGTSADIGVAYQGELRMRHLLDTKIGDHQAMVPMVDIDTIGAGGGPSLTWMPAVSSASVPSRRELSRARSA
;
A
#
# COMPACT_ATOMS: atom_id res chain seq x y z
N MET A 1 12.18 -3.81 -7.79
CA MET A 1 11.21 -4.57 -6.97
C MET A 1 9.87 -4.60 -7.69
N GLN A 2 9.23 -5.75 -7.78
CA GLN A 2 7.89 -5.94 -8.33
C GLN A 2 6.87 -5.97 -7.18
N SER A 3 5.60 -5.68 -7.48
CA SER A 3 4.47 -5.81 -6.56
C SER A 3 4.29 -7.24 -6.03
N SER A 4 4.87 -8.25 -6.67
CA SER A 4 4.89 -9.65 -6.23
C SER A 4 6.03 -10.01 -5.27
N GLY A 5 6.91 -9.06 -4.93
CA GLY A 5 8.08 -9.28 -4.06
C GLY A 5 9.37 -9.65 -4.79
N GLY A 6 9.30 -9.93 -6.10
CA GLY A 6 10.48 -10.27 -6.90
C GLY A 6 11.29 -9.06 -7.39
N MET A 7 12.47 -9.32 -7.94
CA MET A 7 13.25 -8.33 -8.70
C MET A 7 13.01 -8.50 -10.20
N VAL A 8 13.20 -7.42 -10.98
CA VAL A 8 13.03 -7.44 -12.43
C VAL A 8 14.09 -6.54 -13.08
N PRO A 9 14.71 -6.95 -14.20
CA PRO A 9 15.61 -6.08 -14.96
C PRO A 9 14.88 -4.84 -15.48
N ILE A 10 15.55 -3.70 -15.54
CA ILE A 10 14.95 -2.43 -15.98
C ILE A 10 14.29 -2.51 -17.37
N LYS A 11 14.90 -3.27 -18.29
CA LYS A 11 14.37 -3.48 -19.65
C LYS A 11 13.02 -4.22 -19.64
N GLU A 12 12.84 -5.17 -18.73
CA GLU A 12 11.58 -5.92 -18.59
C GLU A 12 10.55 -5.13 -17.79
N ALA A 13 10.99 -4.40 -16.76
CA ALA A 13 10.16 -3.47 -16.01
C ALA A 13 9.49 -2.43 -16.93
N ALA A 14 10.24 -1.88 -17.90
CA ALA A 14 9.73 -0.93 -18.87
C ALA A 14 8.63 -1.51 -19.77
N LYS A 15 8.66 -2.82 -20.05
CA LYS A 15 7.61 -3.49 -20.85
C LYS A 15 6.33 -3.74 -20.05
N ARG A 16 6.43 -3.88 -18.72
CA ARG A 16 5.30 -4.23 -17.83
C ARG A 16 5.28 -3.35 -16.58
N PRO A 17 5.15 -2.03 -16.71
CA PRO A 17 5.29 -1.09 -15.59
C PRO A 17 4.23 -1.28 -14.49
N VAL A 18 3.05 -1.81 -14.85
CA VAL A 18 1.98 -2.14 -13.89
C VAL A 18 2.45 -3.09 -12.77
N THR A 19 3.47 -3.93 -13.04
CA THR A 19 4.06 -4.83 -12.05
C THR A 19 4.89 -4.11 -10.99
N LEU A 20 5.10 -2.80 -11.10
CA LEU A 20 5.94 -2.01 -10.18
C LEU A 20 5.12 -1.10 -9.25
N MET A 21 3.79 -1.07 -9.40
CA MET A 21 2.95 -0.05 -8.76
C MET A 21 2.93 -0.14 -7.23
N MET A 22 3.19 -1.31 -6.62
CA MET A 22 3.31 -1.51 -5.17
C MET A 22 4.76 -1.78 -4.73
N SER A 23 5.74 -1.41 -5.54
CA SER A 23 7.15 -1.80 -5.32
C SER A 23 7.76 -1.28 -4.00
N GLY A 24 7.39 -0.08 -3.56
CA GLY A 24 7.86 0.51 -2.30
C GLY A 24 7.34 -0.23 -1.06
N PRO A 25 6.01 -0.30 -0.86
CA PRO A 25 5.41 -0.98 0.29
C PRO A 25 5.84 -2.45 0.43
N VAL A 26 5.95 -3.16 -0.71
CA VAL A 26 6.45 -4.54 -0.73
C VAL A 26 7.89 -4.63 -0.25
N GLY A 27 8.74 -3.68 -0.63
CA GLY A 27 10.09 -3.58 -0.09
C GLY A 27 10.10 -3.35 1.42
N GLY A 28 9.19 -2.51 1.93
CA GLY A 28 9.00 -2.28 3.36
C GLY A 28 8.63 -3.55 4.12
N LEU A 29 7.66 -4.34 3.61
CA LEU A 29 7.27 -5.61 4.22
C LEU A 29 8.41 -6.63 4.21
N ILE A 30 9.13 -6.79 3.10
CA ILE A 30 10.28 -7.70 3.00
C ILE A 30 11.39 -7.30 3.98
N GLY A 31 11.67 -6.00 4.10
CA GLY A 31 12.62 -5.48 5.09
C GLY A 31 12.16 -5.74 6.53
N GLY A 32 10.87 -5.55 6.81
CA GLY A 32 10.26 -5.86 8.11
C GLY A 32 10.33 -7.34 8.45
N MET A 33 10.06 -8.23 7.50
CA MET A 33 10.22 -9.68 7.67
C MET A 33 11.66 -10.04 8.00
N TRP A 34 12.63 -9.43 7.30
CA TRP A 34 14.05 -9.64 7.60
C TRP A 34 14.38 -9.19 9.03
N ALA A 35 13.97 -7.99 9.43
CA ALA A 35 14.21 -7.45 10.77
C ALA A 35 13.52 -8.27 11.86
N GLY A 36 12.29 -8.73 11.62
CA GLY A 36 11.54 -9.62 12.51
C GLY A 36 12.28 -10.93 12.72
N ARG A 37 12.76 -11.58 11.65
CA ARG A 37 13.56 -12.81 11.74
C ARG A 37 14.84 -12.60 12.54
N GLN A 38 15.55 -11.48 12.34
CA GLN A 38 16.73 -11.15 13.15
C GLN A 38 16.40 -10.95 14.64
N SER A 39 15.15 -10.60 14.94
CA SER A 39 14.65 -10.38 16.30
C SER A 39 13.94 -11.60 16.89
N GLY A 40 13.93 -12.74 16.19
CA GLY A 40 13.28 -13.97 16.63
C GLY A 40 11.75 -13.99 16.45
N PHE A 41 11.20 -13.12 15.61
CA PHE A 41 9.77 -13.03 15.32
C PHE A 41 9.48 -13.32 13.84
N ASP A 42 8.69 -14.36 13.59
CA ASP A 42 8.23 -14.68 12.23
C ASP A 42 6.93 -13.95 11.84
N ASN A 43 6.19 -13.44 12.82
CA ASN A 43 4.96 -12.68 12.57
C ASN A 43 5.28 -11.19 12.65
N VAL A 44 5.10 -10.47 11.54
CA VAL A 44 5.45 -9.05 11.43
C VAL A 44 4.28 -8.27 10.85
N VAL A 45 3.99 -7.12 11.45
CA VAL A 45 3.17 -6.07 10.86
C VAL A 45 4.08 -4.89 10.56
N THR A 46 4.09 -4.44 9.31
CA THR A 46 4.82 -3.23 8.91
C THR A 46 3.84 -2.09 8.70
N LEU A 47 4.25 -0.90 9.12
CA LEU A 47 3.51 0.34 8.94
C LEU A 47 4.47 1.40 8.41
N ASP A 48 4.30 1.79 7.15
CA ASP A 48 5.06 2.87 6.50
C ASP A 48 4.15 4.08 6.34
N ILE A 49 4.40 5.14 7.10
CA ILE A 49 3.59 6.36 7.08
C ILE A 49 4.37 7.44 6.33
N GLY A 50 3.90 7.76 5.13
CA GLY A 50 4.37 8.90 4.37
C GLY A 50 3.59 10.18 4.71
N GLY A 51 3.85 11.24 3.95
CA GLY A 51 3.12 12.51 4.11
C GLY A 51 1.67 12.48 3.60
N THR A 52 1.29 11.49 2.79
CA THR A 52 -0.02 11.43 2.12
C THR A 52 -0.78 10.14 2.40
N SER A 53 -0.04 9.02 2.47
CA SER A 53 -0.61 7.69 2.67
C SER A 53 0.12 6.96 3.79
N ALA A 54 -0.51 5.90 4.27
CA ALA A 54 0.13 4.90 5.10
C ALA A 54 -0.09 3.52 4.49
N ASP A 55 0.99 2.74 4.41
CA ASP A 55 1.01 1.39 3.88
C ASP A 55 1.14 0.37 5.02
N ILE A 56 0.29 -0.64 5.00
CA ILE A 56 0.19 -1.67 6.04
C ILE A 56 0.39 -3.03 5.39
N GLY A 57 1.41 -3.75 5.88
CA GLY A 57 1.75 -5.10 5.43
C GLY A 57 1.73 -6.08 6.58
N VAL A 58 1.28 -7.31 6.32
CA VAL A 58 1.26 -8.39 7.32
C VAL A 58 1.97 -9.61 6.75
N ALA A 59 3.02 -10.06 7.44
CA ALA A 59 3.66 -11.33 7.21
C ALA A 59 3.34 -12.26 8.39
N TYR A 60 2.71 -13.40 8.09
CA TYR A 60 2.42 -14.45 9.06
C TYR A 60 3.37 -15.61 8.80
N GLN A 61 3.98 -16.16 9.84
CA GLN A 61 4.95 -17.26 9.76
C GLN A 61 6.12 -16.98 8.79
N GLY A 62 6.53 -15.71 8.67
CA GLY A 62 7.64 -15.32 7.84
C GLY A 62 7.38 -15.43 6.34
N GLU A 63 6.11 -15.50 5.92
CA GLU A 63 5.69 -15.67 4.54
C GLU A 63 5.02 -14.43 3.95
N LEU A 64 5.29 -14.18 2.66
CA LEU A 64 4.55 -13.18 1.88
C LEU A 64 3.23 -13.78 1.43
N ARG A 65 2.13 -13.11 1.77
CA ARG A 65 0.81 -13.49 1.28
C ARG A 65 0.53 -12.80 -0.04
N MET A 66 0.04 -13.54 -1.01
CA MET A 66 -0.39 -12.99 -2.29
C MET A 66 -1.88 -12.68 -2.24
N ARG A 67 -2.26 -11.51 -2.76
CA ARG A 67 -3.65 -11.15 -2.96
C ARG A 67 -4.24 -12.01 -4.08
N HIS A 68 -5.50 -12.42 -3.92
CA HIS A 68 -6.21 -13.12 -4.98
C HIS A 68 -6.36 -12.21 -6.21
N LEU A 69 -6.23 -12.75 -7.42
CA LEU A 69 -6.06 -11.96 -8.64
C LEU A 69 -7.24 -11.01 -8.91
N LEU A 70 -8.47 -11.43 -8.56
CA LEU A 70 -9.68 -10.62 -8.68
C LEU A 70 -9.80 -9.51 -7.62
N ASP A 71 -8.95 -9.52 -6.59
CA ASP A 71 -8.92 -8.49 -5.56
C ASP A 71 -7.76 -7.50 -5.78
N THR A 72 -6.91 -7.75 -6.78
CA THR A 72 -5.81 -6.85 -7.14
C THR A 72 -6.35 -5.57 -7.79
N LYS A 73 -6.34 -4.49 -7.03
CA LYS A 73 -6.84 -3.17 -7.42
C LYS A 73 -5.80 -2.10 -7.15
N ILE A 74 -5.78 -1.08 -7.99
CA ILE A 74 -4.97 0.11 -7.78
C ILE A 74 -5.86 1.33 -7.98
N GLY A 75 -6.07 2.07 -6.88
CA GLY A 75 -7.19 3.00 -6.80
C GLY A 75 -8.48 2.26 -7.15
N ASP A 76 -9.18 2.78 -8.16
CA ASP A 76 -10.48 2.24 -8.59
C ASP A 76 -10.39 1.22 -9.73
N HIS A 77 -9.18 0.83 -10.16
CA HIS A 77 -8.98 0.01 -11.34
C HIS A 77 -8.55 -1.42 -10.98
N GLN A 78 -9.14 -2.39 -11.68
CA GLN A 78 -8.72 -3.79 -11.64
C GLN A 78 -7.36 -3.93 -12.34
N ALA A 79 -6.33 -4.36 -11.62
CA ALA A 79 -4.99 -4.48 -12.20
C ALA A 79 -4.71 -5.87 -12.78
N MET A 80 -5.31 -6.93 -12.21
CA MET A 80 -5.14 -8.32 -12.62
C MET A 80 -3.66 -8.73 -12.79
N VAL A 81 -2.80 -8.28 -11.89
CA VAL A 81 -1.40 -8.69 -11.82
C VAL A 81 -1.10 -9.25 -10.44
N PRO A 82 -0.20 -10.24 -10.30
CA PRO A 82 0.19 -10.76 -9.00
C PRO A 82 0.72 -9.65 -8.08
N MET A 83 0.14 -9.52 -6.88
CA MET A 83 0.58 -8.56 -5.86
C MET A 83 0.59 -9.22 -4.48
N VAL A 84 1.56 -8.81 -3.67
CA VAL A 84 1.56 -9.09 -2.23
C VAL A 84 0.36 -8.38 -1.61
N ASP A 85 -0.23 -9.01 -0.59
CA ASP A 85 -1.35 -8.49 0.16
C ASP A 85 -0.89 -7.40 1.13
N ILE A 86 -0.90 -6.17 0.61
CA ILE A 86 -0.58 -4.93 1.34
C ILE A 86 -1.70 -3.95 1.04
N ASP A 87 -2.14 -3.23 2.07
CA ASP A 87 -3.13 -2.18 1.94
C ASP A 87 -2.53 -0.80 2.15
N THR A 88 -3.04 0.17 1.40
CA THR A 88 -2.68 1.57 1.51
C THR A 88 -3.92 2.37 1.90
N ILE A 89 -3.82 3.16 2.97
CA ILE A 89 -4.83 4.13 3.33
C ILE A 89 -4.37 5.54 2.96
N GLY A 90 -5.32 6.38 2.53
CA GLY A 90 -5.09 7.81 2.25
C GLY A 90 -5.04 8.65 3.52
N ALA A 91 -4.20 8.26 4.48
CA ALA A 91 -3.98 8.96 5.73
C ALA A 91 -2.49 8.91 6.07
N GLY A 92 -1.75 9.95 5.69
CA GLY A 92 -0.35 10.13 6.02
C GLY A 92 -0.16 11.07 7.22
N GLY A 93 1.11 11.26 7.61
CA GLY A 93 1.50 12.19 8.68
C GLY A 93 1.62 13.66 8.25
N GLY A 94 1.45 13.96 6.96
CA GLY A 94 1.41 15.33 6.45
C GLY A 94 0.05 16.01 6.68
N PRO A 95 -0.08 17.32 6.38
CA PRO A 95 -1.33 18.03 6.58
C PRO A 95 -2.46 17.42 5.74
N SER A 96 -3.40 16.76 6.41
CA SER A 96 -4.63 16.25 5.82
C SER A 96 -5.70 17.34 5.84
N LEU A 97 -6.41 17.51 4.73
CA LEU A 97 -7.62 18.34 4.68
C LEU A 97 -8.71 17.66 5.51
N THR A 98 -8.98 18.10 6.74
CA THR A 98 -10.05 17.55 7.56
C THR A 98 -11.38 18.20 7.20
N TRP A 99 -12.41 17.39 6.96
CA TRP A 99 -13.77 17.89 6.77
C TRP A 99 -14.50 17.84 8.12
N MET A 100 -15.09 18.97 8.51
CA MET A 100 -15.88 19.10 9.74
C MET A 100 -17.34 19.36 9.35
N PRO A 101 -18.23 18.37 9.49
CA PRO A 101 -19.64 18.54 9.20
C PRO A 101 -20.29 19.37 10.30
N ALA A 102 -21.31 20.14 9.96
CA ALA A 102 -21.99 21.03 10.93
C ALA A 102 -22.57 20.29 12.16
N VAL A 103 -22.71 18.96 12.11
CA VAL A 103 -23.41 18.18 13.16
C VAL A 103 -22.77 16.82 13.49
N SER A 104 -21.54 16.53 13.06
CA SER A 104 -20.88 15.23 13.37
C SER A 104 -19.38 15.35 13.63
N SER A 105 -18.76 14.25 14.04
CA SER A 105 -17.32 14.18 14.31
C SER A 105 -16.49 14.51 13.05
N ALA A 106 -15.34 15.16 13.27
CA ALA A 106 -14.37 15.45 12.22
C ALA A 106 -13.79 14.15 11.63
N SER A 107 -13.65 14.10 10.31
CA SER A 107 -13.03 12.97 9.61
C SER A 107 -12.03 13.46 8.57
N VAL A 108 -11.02 12.62 8.28
CA VAL A 108 -10.16 12.80 7.13
C VAL A 108 -10.90 12.25 5.89
N PRO A 109 -11.36 13.11 4.98
CA PRO A 109 -12.04 12.71 3.76
C PRO A 109 -11.07 11.98 2.82
N SER A 110 -11.59 10.97 2.14
CA SER A 110 -10.88 10.26 1.08
C SER A 110 -10.50 11.19 -0.07
N ARG A 111 -9.52 10.76 -0.87
CA ARG A 111 -9.07 11.51 -2.05
C ARG A 111 -10.20 11.79 -3.06
N ARG A 112 -11.17 10.87 -3.16
CA ARG A 112 -12.38 11.03 -4.00
C ARG A 112 -13.28 12.15 -3.49
N GLU A 113 -13.52 12.22 -2.17
CA GLU A 113 -14.33 13.27 -1.56
C GLU A 113 -13.68 14.65 -1.76
N LEU A 114 -12.35 14.74 -1.62
CA LEU A 114 -11.60 15.96 -1.91
C LEU A 114 -11.69 16.38 -3.38
N SER A 115 -11.67 15.43 -4.32
CA SER A 115 -11.80 15.74 -5.75
C SER A 115 -13.18 16.31 -6.11
N ARG A 116 -14.26 15.77 -5.50
CA ARG A 116 -15.63 16.25 -5.72
C ARG A 116 -15.87 17.63 -5.13
N ALA A 117 -15.32 17.89 -3.94
CA ALA A 117 -15.42 19.19 -3.28
C ALA A 117 -14.70 20.33 -4.04
N ARG A 118 -13.71 20.01 -4.88
CA ARG A 118 -13.00 21.00 -5.72
C ARG A 118 -13.70 21.30 -7.05
N SER A 119 -14.65 20.47 -7.45
CA SER A 119 -15.40 20.60 -8.71
C SER A 119 -16.81 21.19 -8.53
N ALA A 120 -17.18 21.55 -7.30
CA ALA A 120 -18.39 22.28 -6.94
C ALA A 120 -18.03 23.72 -6.56
#